data_AF-A0A836P5I1-F1
#
_entry.id   AF-A0A836P5I1-F1
#
_cell.length_a   1.000
_cell.length_b   1.000
_cell.length_c   1.000
_cell.angle_alpha   90.00
_cell.angle_beta   90.00
_cell.angle_gamma   90.00
#
_symmetry.space_group_name_H-M   'P 1'
#
loop_
_entity.id
_entity.type
_entity.pdbx_description
1 polymer ?
#
loop_
_entity_poly.entity_id
_entity_poly.type
_entity_poly.pdbx_seq_one_letter_code
_entity_poly.pdbx_strand_id
1 'polypeptide(L)'
;MIKTLLFQLHWLLGITAGLVLSVMGLTGAAMSFENEIVRMANPAIAQLAQRHAAGEQPLPVDVLLQRLDLAPTNAGQKHTVTRLLIDPTGARPSAARLSGKGGGRVYFDPYTGERVAPPRLSAAFAFIEDLHRNLSAGKRGQAVTGASALILLFFCASGLYLRWPRRWWSPRTWWVVEWRRQGRSFLWSLHAVFGTWCLLVYLLVALTGLTWSYPWYRDGMVALLGATPAIRGDRGDNRPATIDFAGVQRTLDGIPATRSAALDLRIPTRAGQPLNVRFLPDNPAHDRAYDSLDIAPDSGALLQRQDYALLPRGQQIAVSMFPLHSGSFFGLPGRIVVMLASLGMSVFFVTGWMLYLDRRGKKRELRAARKVLQGAAPASQAAPWLIAFASQSGFAERLAWQAAGHLQAVGLPVQVRSLAQLDAQELQRTRHALFVISTFGDGEPPDAARGFERGLLRQRLELPQLTYAVLALGDRQYAQFCGFSRRVEQWLDAQGARALFPAVEMDNVDPQALAQWH
;
A
#
# COMPACT_ATOMS: atom_id res chain seq x y z
N MET A 1 8.83 -7.66 -23.33
CA MET A 1 7.66 -8.47 -22.91
C MET A 1 7.41 -8.40 -21.40
N ILE A 2 8.41 -8.64 -20.54
CA ILE A 2 8.27 -8.63 -19.06
C ILE A 2 7.73 -7.31 -18.51
N LYS A 3 8.34 -6.16 -18.87
CA LYS A 3 7.88 -4.83 -18.40
C LYS A 3 6.42 -4.55 -18.73
N THR A 4 5.97 -4.96 -19.92
CA THR A 4 4.59 -4.82 -20.36
C THR A 4 3.64 -5.68 -19.54
N LEU A 5 4.00 -6.94 -19.27
CA LEU A 5 3.23 -7.85 -18.45
C LEU A 5 3.12 -7.34 -17.00
N LEU A 6 4.24 -6.93 -16.40
CA LEU A 6 4.27 -6.36 -15.05
C LEU A 6 3.42 -5.10 -14.95
N PHE A 7 3.53 -4.20 -15.93
CA PHE A 7 2.67 -3.03 -16.00
C PHE A 7 1.19 -3.42 -16.08
N GLN A 8 0.85 -4.45 -16.89
CA GLN A 8 -0.51 -4.93 -17.02
C GLN A 8 -1.08 -5.49 -15.73
N LEU A 9 -0.32 -6.35 -15.06
CA LEU A 9 -0.69 -6.92 -13.77
C LEU A 9 -0.78 -5.84 -12.69
N HIS A 10 0.15 -4.89 -12.65
CA HIS A 10 0.16 -3.78 -11.68
C HIS A 10 -1.11 -2.94 -11.77
N TRP A 11 -1.51 -2.48 -12.96
CA TRP A 11 -2.76 -1.70 -13.04
C TRP A 11 -4.01 -2.56 -12.82
N LEU A 12 -4.03 -3.83 -13.27
CA LEU A 12 -5.17 -4.73 -13.10
C LEU A 12 -5.45 -5.01 -11.63
N LEU A 13 -4.40 -5.39 -10.88
CA LEU A 13 -4.48 -5.59 -9.45
C LEU A 13 -4.75 -4.24 -8.75
N GLY A 14 -4.17 -3.15 -9.24
CA GLY A 14 -4.33 -1.81 -8.66
C GLY A 14 -5.78 -1.32 -8.66
N ILE A 15 -6.55 -1.60 -9.71
CA ILE A 15 -7.98 -1.22 -9.76
C ILE A 15 -8.91 -2.23 -9.09
N THR A 16 -8.45 -3.46 -8.84
CA THR A 16 -9.23 -4.53 -8.20
C THR A 16 -8.88 -4.65 -6.71
N ALA A 17 -7.76 -5.28 -6.40
CA ALA A 17 -7.25 -5.44 -5.04
C ALA A 17 -6.91 -4.12 -4.35
N GLY A 18 -6.65 -3.05 -5.11
CA GLY A 18 -6.41 -1.71 -4.54
C GLY A 18 -7.59 -1.15 -3.75
N LEU A 19 -8.84 -1.53 -4.06
CA LEU A 19 -10.00 -1.12 -3.27
C LEU A 19 -9.94 -1.74 -1.88
N VAL A 20 -9.66 -3.05 -1.81
CA VAL A 20 -9.52 -3.79 -0.55
C VAL A 20 -8.36 -3.20 0.26
N LEU A 21 -7.21 -2.96 -0.37
CA LEU A 21 -6.06 -2.33 0.29
C LEU A 21 -6.34 -0.91 0.77
N SER A 22 -7.16 -0.14 0.06
CA SER A 22 -7.60 1.20 0.51
C SER A 22 -8.49 1.09 1.76
N VAL A 23 -9.45 0.16 1.79
CA VAL A 23 -10.27 -0.08 2.99
C VAL A 23 -9.40 -0.56 4.17
N MET A 24 -8.46 -1.48 3.93
CA MET A 24 -7.50 -1.93 4.93
C MET A 24 -6.60 -0.78 5.42
N GLY A 25 -6.16 0.12 4.52
CA GLY A 25 -5.37 1.30 4.86
C GLY A 25 -6.15 2.30 5.72
N LEU A 26 -7.40 2.60 5.37
CA LEU A 26 -8.26 3.48 6.16
C LEU A 26 -8.54 2.92 7.56
N THR A 27 -8.89 1.63 7.64
CA THR A 27 -9.12 0.95 8.92
C THR A 27 -7.85 0.85 9.76
N GLY A 28 -6.69 0.58 9.16
CA GLY A 28 -5.40 0.56 9.84
C GLY A 28 -4.98 1.93 10.38
N ALA A 29 -5.22 2.99 9.62
CA ALA A 29 -4.99 4.36 10.08
C ALA A 29 -5.90 4.72 11.27
N ALA A 30 -7.19 4.36 11.20
CA ALA A 30 -8.13 4.59 12.29
C ALA A 30 -7.73 3.87 13.59
N MET A 31 -7.26 2.63 13.49
CA MET A 31 -6.81 1.84 14.66
C MET A 31 -5.46 2.27 15.23
N SER A 32 -4.67 3.06 14.50
CA SER A 32 -3.33 3.48 14.93
C SER A 32 -3.34 4.26 16.25
N PHE A 33 -4.48 4.88 16.60
CA PHE A 33 -4.71 5.63 17.84
C PHE A 33 -6.00 5.21 18.57
N GLU A 34 -6.40 3.94 18.43
CA GLU A 34 -7.63 3.42 19.06
C GLU A 34 -7.69 3.71 20.56
N ASN A 35 -6.64 3.39 21.30
CA ASN A 35 -6.63 3.54 22.76
C ASN A 35 -6.80 5.02 23.16
N GLU A 36 -6.12 5.94 22.47
CA GLU A 36 -6.23 7.37 22.71
C GLU A 36 -7.63 7.89 22.38
N ILE A 37 -8.22 7.45 21.26
CA ILE A 37 -9.58 7.83 20.85
C ILE A 37 -10.63 7.30 21.84
N VAL A 38 -10.52 6.04 22.25
CA VAL A 38 -11.41 5.43 23.25
C VAL A 38 -11.26 6.14 24.59
N ARG A 39 -10.04 6.44 25.03
CA ARG A 39 -9.81 7.17 26.30
C ARG A 39 -10.41 8.57 26.25
N MET A 40 -10.24 9.32 25.15
CA MET A 40 -10.86 10.64 24.98
C MET A 40 -12.39 10.58 25.00
N ALA A 41 -12.99 9.52 24.44
CA ALA A 41 -14.43 9.34 24.42
C ALA A 41 -15.02 8.88 25.79
N ASN A 42 -14.18 8.43 26.73
CA ASN A 42 -14.60 7.82 27.99
C ASN A 42 -13.87 8.47 29.20
N PRO A 43 -14.41 9.56 29.77
CA PRO A 43 -13.78 10.28 30.89
C PRO A 43 -13.45 9.41 32.10
N ALA A 44 -14.27 8.40 32.40
CA ALA A 44 -14.01 7.46 33.50
C ALA A 44 -12.67 6.70 33.32
N ILE A 45 -12.29 6.36 32.08
CA ILE A 45 -10.99 5.72 31.82
C ILE A 45 -9.84 6.72 32.03
N ALA A 46 -10.04 7.99 31.66
CA ALA A 46 -9.04 9.03 31.91
C ALA A 46 -8.81 9.31 33.40
N GLN A 47 -9.85 9.17 34.24
CA GLN A 47 -9.74 9.28 35.69
C GLN A 47 -8.87 8.16 36.30
N LEU A 48 -8.87 6.95 35.72
CA LEU A 48 -7.98 5.87 36.17
C LEU A 48 -6.50 6.27 36.08
N ALA A 49 -6.11 6.99 35.02
CA ALA A 49 -4.74 7.47 34.87
C ALA A 49 -4.35 8.48 35.97
N GLN A 50 -5.29 9.30 36.45
CA GLN A 50 -5.06 10.23 37.55
C GLN A 50 -4.88 9.48 38.88
N ARG A 51 -5.73 8.49 39.15
CA ARG A 51 -5.63 7.63 40.35
C ARG A 51 -4.32 6.86 40.37
N HIS A 52 -3.92 6.32 39.22
CA HIS A 52 -2.64 5.64 39.05
C HIS A 52 -1.45 6.57 39.34
N ALA A 53 -1.47 7.78 38.78
CA ALA A 53 -0.43 8.79 39.03
C ALA A 53 -0.38 9.25 40.49
N ALA A 54 -1.51 9.19 41.20
CA ALA A 54 -1.59 9.45 42.64
C ALA A 54 -1.06 8.30 43.51
N GLY A 55 -0.61 7.19 42.91
CA GLY A 55 -0.04 6.04 43.62
C GLY A 55 -1.07 5.09 44.23
N GLU A 56 -2.35 5.25 43.89
CA GLU A 56 -3.40 4.33 44.33
C GLU A 56 -3.13 2.91 43.80
N GLN A 57 -3.38 1.90 44.63
CA GLN A 57 -3.16 0.51 44.27
C GLN A 57 -4.47 -0.13 43.78
N PRO A 58 -4.44 -0.87 42.66
CA PRO A 58 -5.60 -1.62 42.21
C PRO A 58 -5.96 -2.73 43.21
N LEU A 59 -7.20 -3.22 43.13
CA LEU A 59 -7.63 -4.33 43.96
C LEU A 59 -6.92 -5.63 43.56
N PRO A 60 -6.64 -6.51 44.55
CA PRO A 60 -6.17 -7.87 44.30
C PRO A 60 -7.06 -8.66 43.33
N VAL A 61 -6.45 -9.58 42.58
CA VAL A 61 -7.13 -10.41 41.56
C VAL A 61 -8.28 -11.21 42.15
N ASP A 62 -8.08 -11.83 43.31
CA ASP A 62 -9.08 -12.59 44.04
C ASP A 62 -10.26 -11.72 44.49
N VAL A 63 -9.98 -10.52 45.01
CA VAL A 63 -11.00 -9.54 45.40
C VAL A 63 -11.80 -9.06 44.20
N LEU A 64 -11.14 -8.78 43.07
CA LEU A 64 -11.81 -8.39 41.83
C LEU A 64 -12.75 -9.49 41.32
N LEU A 65 -12.28 -10.74 41.30
CA LEU A 65 -13.10 -11.87 40.88
C LEU A 65 -14.31 -12.07 41.81
N GLN A 66 -14.12 -11.90 43.12
CA GLN A 66 -15.20 -11.98 44.08
C GLN A 66 -16.23 -10.85 43.88
N ARG A 67 -15.80 -9.59 43.78
CA ARG A 67 -16.69 -8.43 43.59
C ARG A 67 -17.45 -8.47 42.27
N LEU A 68 -16.82 -9.00 41.23
CA LEU A 68 -17.45 -9.18 39.93
C LEU A 68 -18.36 -10.41 39.90
N ASP A 69 -18.46 -11.17 40.99
CA ASP A 69 -19.17 -12.44 41.08
C ASP A 69 -18.64 -13.48 40.09
N LEU A 70 -17.38 -13.36 39.64
CA LEU A 70 -16.74 -14.19 38.61
C LEU A 70 -15.85 -15.31 39.19
N ALA A 71 -15.96 -15.56 40.50
CA ALA A 71 -15.21 -16.62 41.16
C ALA A 71 -15.75 -18.01 40.74
N PRO A 72 -14.87 -18.99 40.46
CA PRO A 72 -15.26 -20.32 39.97
C PRO A 72 -16.09 -21.15 40.96
N THR A 73 -16.20 -20.74 42.23
CA THR A 73 -16.94 -21.42 43.30
C THR A 73 -18.46 -21.21 43.26
N ASN A 74 -18.97 -20.36 42.37
CA ASN A 74 -20.41 -20.14 42.25
C ASN A 74 -21.08 -21.27 41.45
N ALA A 75 -21.72 -22.20 42.16
CA ALA A 75 -22.43 -23.38 41.63
C ALA A 75 -23.55 -23.10 40.59
N GLY A 76 -23.82 -21.83 40.26
CA GLY A 76 -24.80 -21.40 39.25
C GLY A 76 -24.20 -20.73 38.00
N GLN A 77 -22.87 -20.60 37.89
CA GLN A 77 -22.26 -19.78 36.84
C GLN A 77 -22.01 -20.56 35.54
N LYS A 78 -22.75 -20.22 34.47
CA LYS A 78 -22.64 -20.86 33.14
C LYS A 78 -21.34 -20.56 32.37
N HIS A 79 -20.58 -19.54 32.78
CA HIS A 79 -19.42 -19.06 32.04
C HIS A 79 -18.22 -18.84 32.98
N THR A 80 -17.07 -19.40 32.62
CA THR A 80 -15.81 -19.27 33.35
C THR A 80 -14.95 -18.13 32.78
N VAL A 81 -14.19 -17.43 33.63
CA VAL A 81 -13.25 -16.40 33.14
C VAL A 81 -12.09 -17.09 32.41
N THR A 82 -11.81 -16.66 31.19
CA THR A 82 -10.71 -17.20 30.35
C THR A 82 -9.55 -16.23 30.20
N ARG A 83 -9.84 -14.93 30.37
CA ARG A 83 -8.84 -13.87 30.33
C ARG A 83 -9.29 -12.71 31.20
N LEU A 84 -8.39 -12.18 32.01
CA LEU A 84 -8.61 -11.02 32.87
C LEU A 84 -7.55 -9.97 32.53
N LEU A 85 -7.99 -8.85 31.95
CA LEU A 85 -7.15 -7.68 31.68
C LEU A 85 -7.40 -6.65 32.79
N ILE A 86 -6.39 -6.38 33.60
CA ILE A 86 -6.41 -5.37 34.66
C ILE A 86 -5.44 -4.29 34.23
N ASP A 87 -5.94 -3.12 33.86
CA ASP A 87 -5.12 -1.98 33.47
C ASP A 87 -5.41 -0.79 34.40
N PRO A 88 -4.65 -0.63 35.48
CA PRO A 88 -4.82 0.49 36.41
C PRO A 88 -4.35 1.82 35.81
N THR A 89 -3.53 1.79 34.75
CA THR A 89 -2.90 2.98 34.16
C THR A 89 -3.87 3.85 33.35
N GLY A 90 -5.06 3.33 33.02
CA GLY A 90 -6.02 3.99 32.14
C GLY A 90 -5.59 4.04 30.67
N ALA A 91 -4.57 3.26 30.27
CA ALA A 91 -4.18 3.11 28.88
C ALA A 91 -5.21 2.28 28.09
N ARG A 92 -5.81 1.26 28.72
CA ARG A 92 -6.88 0.43 28.18
C ARG A 92 -7.97 0.20 29.22
N PRO A 93 -9.22 -0.10 28.80
CA PRO A 93 -10.26 -0.49 29.73
C PRO A 93 -9.99 -1.88 30.33
N SER A 94 -10.11 -2.00 31.65
CA SER A 94 -10.06 -3.30 32.34
C SER A 94 -11.28 -4.14 31.97
N ALA A 95 -11.06 -5.43 31.68
CA ALA A 95 -12.11 -6.32 31.21
C ALA A 95 -11.83 -7.80 31.49
N ALA A 96 -12.90 -8.53 31.84
CA ALA A 96 -12.91 -9.99 31.95
C ALA A 96 -13.62 -10.59 30.74
N ARG A 97 -12.99 -11.59 30.10
CA ARG A 97 -13.58 -12.37 29.00
C ARG A 97 -14.08 -13.70 29.54
N LEU A 98 -15.36 -13.98 29.32
CA LEU A 98 -15.98 -15.22 29.78
C LEU A 98 -15.99 -16.28 28.65
N SER A 99 -16.00 -17.56 29.04
CA SER A 99 -16.00 -18.71 28.14
C SER A 99 -17.37 -18.92 27.48
N GLY A 100 -17.42 -19.73 26.42
CA GLY A 100 -18.66 -20.13 25.77
C GLY A 100 -19.24 -19.14 24.76
N LYS A 101 -20.18 -19.62 23.95
CA LYS A 101 -20.90 -18.84 22.94
C LYS A 101 -21.83 -17.85 23.66
N GLY A 102 -21.55 -16.55 23.58
CA GLY A 102 -22.30 -15.51 24.29
C GLY A 102 -21.71 -15.03 25.63
N GLY A 103 -20.56 -15.57 26.07
CA GLY A 103 -19.93 -15.17 27.35
C GLY A 103 -19.51 -13.69 27.42
N GLY A 104 -19.35 -13.01 26.28
CA GLY A 104 -19.15 -11.57 26.23
C GLY A 104 -17.89 -11.06 26.94
N ARG A 105 -17.86 -9.76 27.20
CA ARG A 105 -16.83 -9.08 28.00
C ARG A 105 -17.52 -8.31 29.12
N VAL A 106 -17.02 -8.44 30.33
CA VAL A 106 -17.44 -7.65 31.49
C VAL A 106 -16.37 -6.60 31.73
N TYR A 107 -16.73 -5.32 31.64
CA TYR A 107 -15.84 -4.22 31.94
C TYR A 107 -15.97 -3.83 33.40
N PHE A 108 -14.88 -3.43 34.03
CA PHE A 108 -14.87 -3.06 35.44
C PHE A 108 -13.82 -1.99 35.76
N ASP A 109 -14.00 -1.33 36.90
CA ASP A 109 -12.99 -0.43 37.48
C ASP A 109 -11.98 -1.26 38.30
N PRO A 110 -10.67 -1.17 38.02
CA PRO A 110 -9.64 -1.97 38.69
C PRO A 110 -9.41 -1.59 40.16
N TYR A 111 -9.84 -0.40 40.60
CA TYR A 111 -9.67 0.09 41.98
C TYR A 111 -10.91 -0.15 42.85
N THR A 112 -12.11 -0.18 42.24
CA THR A 112 -13.36 -0.42 43.00
C THR A 112 -13.92 -1.82 42.80
N GLY A 113 -13.57 -2.51 41.71
CA GLY A 113 -14.16 -3.79 41.33
C GLY A 113 -15.63 -3.70 40.90
N GLU A 114 -16.15 -2.49 40.67
CA GLU A 114 -17.51 -2.28 40.18
C GLU A 114 -17.58 -2.52 38.67
N ARG A 115 -18.69 -3.12 38.22
CA ARG A 115 -18.96 -3.31 36.79
C ARG A 115 -19.26 -1.97 36.14
N VAL A 116 -18.61 -1.68 35.02
CA VAL A 116 -18.85 -0.47 34.23
C VAL A 116 -19.47 -0.81 32.88
N ALA A 117 -20.17 0.16 32.30
CA ALA A 117 -20.72 0.02 30.97
C ALA A 117 -19.59 -0.20 29.93
N PRO A 118 -19.86 -0.90 28.81
CA PRO A 118 -18.90 -1.02 27.73
C PRO A 118 -18.41 0.36 27.27
N PRO A 119 -17.08 0.55 27.10
CA PRO A 119 -16.55 1.83 26.66
C PRO A 119 -17.16 2.27 25.34
N ARG A 120 -17.48 3.57 25.23
CA ARG A 120 -17.91 4.19 23.97
C ARG A 120 -16.89 3.90 22.87
N LEU A 121 -17.39 3.71 21.65
CA LEU A 121 -16.62 3.34 20.45
C LEU A 121 -16.00 1.94 20.46
N SER A 122 -16.05 1.17 21.56
CA SER A 122 -15.49 -0.19 21.58
C SER A 122 -16.11 -1.12 20.53
N ALA A 123 -17.43 -1.04 20.32
CA ALA A 123 -18.13 -1.80 19.27
C ALA A 123 -17.74 -1.34 17.86
N ALA A 124 -17.54 -0.03 17.66
CA ALA A 124 -17.10 0.52 16.38
C ALA A 124 -15.68 0.07 16.04
N PHE A 125 -14.75 0.11 16.99
CA PHE A 125 -13.39 -0.40 16.79
C PHE A 125 -13.34 -1.91 16.63
N ALA A 126 -14.19 -2.68 17.32
CA ALA A 126 -14.32 -4.11 17.08
C ALA A 126 -14.78 -4.41 15.64
N PHE A 127 -15.70 -3.60 15.10
CA PHE A 127 -16.10 -3.69 13.70
C PHE A 127 -14.97 -3.27 12.74
N ILE A 128 -14.26 -2.18 13.02
CA ILE A 128 -13.11 -1.73 12.21
C ILE A 128 -11.99 -2.79 12.19
N GLU A 129 -11.70 -3.42 13.33
CA GLU A 129 -10.72 -4.51 13.43
C GLU A 129 -11.16 -5.72 12.60
N ASP A 130 -12.43 -6.10 12.68
CA ASP A 130 -12.99 -7.21 11.90
C ASP A 130 -13.03 -6.89 10.40
N LEU A 131 -13.29 -5.64 10.01
CA LEU A 131 -13.20 -5.17 8.63
C LEU A 131 -11.74 -5.22 8.15
N HIS A 132 -10.78 -4.78 8.95
CA HIS A 132 -9.35 -4.79 8.61
C HIS A 132 -8.78 -6.20 8.45
N ARG A 133 -9.16 -7.12 9.36
CA ARG A 133 -8.59 -8.47 9.42
C ARG A 133 -9.34 -9.46 8.56
N ASN A 134 -10.68 -9.36 8.53
CA ASN A 134 -11.58 -10.36 7.97
C ASN A 134 -12.58 -9.78 6.97
N LEU A 135 -12.50 -8.49 6.61
CA LEU A 135 -13.49 -7.78 5.76
C LEU A 135 -14.94 -7.96 6.20
N SER A 136 -15.17 -8.21 7.49
CA SER A 136 -16.48 -8.59 8.04
C SER A 136 -17.15 -9.77 7.32
N ALA A 137 -16.34 -10.64 6.70
CA ALA A 137 -16.76 -11.81 5.94
C ALA A 137 -16.13 -13.11 6.49
N GLY A 138 -15.69 -13.09 7.75
CA GLY A 138 -15.09 -14.22 8.46
C GLY A 138 -13.90 -14.83 7.71
N LYS A 139 -13.86 -16.15 7.61
CA LYS A 139 -12.74 -16.88 6.96
C LYS A 139 -12.52 -16.50 5.50
N ARG A 140 -13.59 -16.16 4.76
CA ARG A 140 -13.47 -15.75 3.35
C ARG A 140 -12.75 -14.41 3.24
N GLY A 141 -13.15 -13.44 4.04
CA GLY A 141 -12.47 -12.15 4.04
C GLY A 141 -11.06 -12.23 4.62
N GLN A 142 -10.79 -13.11 5.60
CA GLN A 142 -9.42 -13.41 6.05
C GLN A 142 -8.53 -13.93 4.90
N ALA A 143 -9.05 -14.77 4.01
CA ALA A 143 -8.29 -15.23 2.85
C ALA A 143 -8.04 -14.08 1.86
N VAL A 144 -9.01 -13.19 1.67
CA VAL A 144 -8.86 -12.00 0.81
C VAL A 144 -7.82 -11.03 1.38
N THR A 145 -7.86 -10.70 2.67
CA THR A 145 -6.86 -9.81 3.31
C THR A 145 -5.46 -10.42 3.26
N GLY A 146 -5.34 -11.73 3.45
CA GLY A 146 -4.09 -12.47 3.27
C GLY A 146 -3.57 -12.42 1.83
N ALA A 147 -4.44 -12.56 0.82
CA ALA A 147 -4.08 -12.39 -0.59
C ALA A 147 -3.67 -10.94 -0.91
N SER A 148 -4.37 -9.96 -0.35
CA SER A 148 -4.04 -8.54 -0.48
C SER A 148 -2.64 -8.22 0.07
N ALA A 149 -2.19 -8.86 1.15
CA ALA A 149 -0.82 -8.70 1.66
C ALA A 149 0.24 -9.18 0.64
N LEU A 150 0.00 -10.31 -0.04
CA LEU A 150 0.88 -10.79 -1.12
C LEU A 150 0.86 -9.85 -2.34
N ILE A 151 -0.32 -9.34 -2.70
CA ILE A 151 -0.48 -8.37 -3.79
C ILE A 151 0.24 -7.06 -3.45
N LEU A 152 0.24 -6.64 -2.18
CA LEU A 152 0.99 -5.47 -1.74
C LEU A 152 2.51 -5.67 -1.90
N LEU A 153 3.04 -6.85 -1.56
CA LEU A 153 4.44 -7.18 -1.85
C LEU A 153 4.74 -7.13 -3.36
N PHE A 154 3.82 -7.65 -4.17
CA PHE A 154 3.90 -7.52 -5.62
C PHE A 154 3.90 -6.05 -6.07
N PHE A 155 3.08 -5.17 -5.49
CA PHE A 155 3.11 -3.74 -5.81
C PHE A 155 4.42 -3.07 -5.41
N CYS A 156 4.99 -3.41 -4.25
CA CYS A 156 6.30 -2.91 -3.86
C CYS A 156 7.37 -3.28 -4.89
N ALA A 157 7.43 -4.56 -5.29
CA ALA A 157 8.41 -5.05 -6.26
C ALA A 157 8.18 -4.51 -7.68
N SER A 158 6.95 -4.62 -8.19
CA SER A 158 6.59 -4.17 -9.53
C SER A 158 6.62 -2.64 -9.65
N GLY A 159 6.21 -1.90 -8.63
CA GLY A 159 6.29 -0.45 -8.58
C GLY A 159 7.74 0.05 -8.63
N LEU A 160 8.62 -0.54 -7.82
CA LEU A 160 10.06 -0.24 -7.85
C LEU A 160 10.67 -0.54 -9.22
N TYR A 161 10.36 -1.70 -9.81
CA TYR A 161 10.85 -2.08 -11.13
C TYR A 161 10.34 -1.17 -12.25
N LEU A 162 9.05 -0.83 -12.25
CA LEU A 162 8.43 0.02 -13.27
C LEU A 162 8.90 1.47 -13.17
N ARG A 163 9.19 1.95 -11.95
CA ARG A 163 9.68 3.30 -11.70
C ARG A 163 11.17 3.46 -11.99
N TRP A 164 11.97 2.38 -11.90
CA TRP A 164 13.43 2.43 -11.86
C TRP A 164 14.04 3.51 -12.76
N PRO A 165 14.52 4.63 -12.16
CA PRO A 165 14.96 5.78 -12.94
C PRO A 165 16.30 5.50 -13.62
N ARG A 166 16.51 6.08 -14.81
CA ARG A 166 17.80 5.96 -15.52
C ARG A 166 18.96 6.59 -14.76
N ARG A 167 18.72 7.74 -14.11
CA ARG A 167 19.69 8.44 -13.26
C ARG A 167 19.51 8.05 -11.79
N TRP A 168 19.64 6.75 -11.48
CA TRP A 168 19.35 6.21 -10.15
C TRP A 168 20.24 6.77 -9.03
N TRP A 169 21.39 7.34 -9.38
CA TRP A 169 22.30 8.05 -8.48
C TRP A 169 21.79 9.43 -8.02
N SER A 170 20.78 10.01 -8.69
CA SER A 170 20.28 11.35 -8.34
C SER A 170 19.15 11.26 -7.31
N PRO A 171 19.33 11.77 -6.07
CA PRO A 171 18.30 11.70 -5.03
C PRO A 171 17.01 12.43 -5.44
N ARG A 172 17.12 13.51 -6.23
CA ARG A 172 15.96 14.28 -6.72
C ARG A 172 14.98 13.40 -7.50
N THR A 173 15.48 12.43 -8.27
CA THR A 173 14.63 11.55 -9.10
C THR A 173 13.78 10.58 -8.28
N TRP A 174 14.18 10.30 -7.04
CA TRP A 174 13.48 9.41 -6.12
C TRP A 174 12.50 10.15 -5.22
N TRP A 175 12.90 11.32 -4.72
CA TRP A 175 12.25 11.96 -3.57
C TRP A 175 11.44 13.21 -3.90
N VAL A 176 11.64 13.87 -5.05
CA VAL A 176 11.00 15.16 -5.33
C VAL A 176 9.77 14.99 -6.22
N VAL A 177 8.63 15.52 -5.75
CA VAL A 177 7.42 15.66 -6.57
C VAL A 177 7.59 16.86 -7.51
N GLU A 178 7.41 16.62 -8.81
CA GLU A 178 7.51 17.67 -9.83
C GLU A 178 6.17 18.40 -9.99
N TRP A 179 5.93 19.39 -9.12
CA TRP A 179 4.68 20.17 -9.07
C TRP A 179 4.39 21.02 -10.31
N ARG A 180 5.38 21.25 -11.18
CA ARG A 180 5.21 22.00 -12.43
C ARG A 180 4.52 21.18 -13.53
N ARG A 181 4.42 19.86 -13.37
CA ARG A 181 3.75 18.98 -14.33
C ARG A 181 2.24 19.16 -14.24
N GLN A 182 1.53 18.92 -15.35
CA GLN A 182 0.07 19.00 -15.40
C GLN A 182 -0.55 17.69 -15.93
N GLY A 183 -1.76 17.37 -15.46
CA GLY A 183 -2.54 16.21 -15.92
C GLY A 183 -1.89 14.86 -15.63
N ARG A 184 -1.79 14.00 -16.65
CA ARG A 184 -1.33 12.60 -16.49
C ARG A 184 0.10 12.49 -15.96
N SER A 185 1.01 13.37 -16.38
CA SER A 185 2.42 13.32 -15.97
C SER A 185 2.59 13.72 -14.50
N PHE A 186 1.75 14.63 -14.00
CA PHE A 186 1.65 14.97 -12.58
C PHE A 186 1.10 13.81 -11.76
N LEU A 187 -0.03 13.20 -12.17
CA LEU A 187 -0.62 12.04 -11.48
C LEU A 187 0.35 10.86 -11.41
N TRP A 188 1.09 10.62 -12.49
CA TRP A 188 2.13 9.60 -12.49
C TRP A 188 3.29 9.95 -11.56
N SER A 189 3.73 11.22 -11.55
CA SER A 189 4.78 11.70 -10.64
C SER A 189 4.35 11.53 -9.18
N LEU A 190 3.13 11.92 -8.82
CA LEU A 190 2.56 11.76 -7.50
C LEU A 190 2.54 10.28 -7.07
N HIS A 191 1.95 9.41 -7.90
CA HIS A 191 1.86 7.98 -7.63
C HIS A 191 3.24 7.32 -7.51
N ALA A 192 4.18 7.69 -8.38
CA ALA A 192 5.53 7.15 -8.34
C ALA A 192 6.29 7.60 -7.09
N VAL A 193 6.34 8.92 -6.83
CA VAL A 193 7.09 9.56 -5.73
C VAL A 193 6.61 9.08 -4.37
N PHE A 194 5.31 9.17 -4.10
CA PHE A 194 4.74 8.65 -2.86
C PHE A 194 4.98 7.14 -2.74
N GLY A 195 4.96 6.41 -3.85
CA GLY A 195 5.26 4.97 -3.89
C GLY A 195 6.64 4.64 -3.31
N THR A 196 7.65 5.49 -3.57
CA THR A 196 8.98 5.32 -2.99
C THR A 196 9.04 5.72 -1.52
N TRP A 197 8.31 6.77 -1.11
CA TRP A 197 8.25 7.17 0.30
C TRP A 197 7.64 6.07 1.17
N CYS A 198 6.57 5.45 0.69
CA CYS A 198 5.86 4.40 1.42
C CYS A 198 6.46 2.99 1.23
N LEU A 199 7.43 2.81 0.34
CA LEU A 199 7.94 1.49 -0.06
C LEU A 199 8.37 0.64 1.14
N LEU A 200 9.24 1.19 2.00
CA LEU A 200 9.76 0.47 3.16
C LEU A 200 8.67 0.17 4.18
N VAL A 201 7.74 1.10 4.36
CA VAL A 201 6.61 0.94 5.28
C VAL A 201 5.66 -0.16 4.78
N TYR A 202 5.34 -0.17 3.49
CA TYR A 202 4.49 -1.20 2.90
C TYR A 202 5.14 -2.57 2.89
N LEU A 203 6.45 -2.66 2.68
CA LEU A 203 7.19 -3.91 2.86
C LEU A 203 7.08 -4.39 4.31
N LEU A 204 7.34 -3.53 5.29
CA LEU A 204 7.23 -3.88 6.71
C LEU A 204 5.82 -4.38 7.08
N VAL A 205 4.79 -3.61 6.72
CA VAL A 205 3.38 -3.92 7.02
C VAL A 205 2.93 -5.19 6.31
N ALA A 206 3.32 -5.40 5.06
CA ALA A 206 2.97 -6.61 4.31
C ALA A 206 3.66 -7.86 4.87
N LEU A 207 4.97 -7.80 5.13
CA LEU A 207 5.74 -8.93 5.67
C LEU A 207 5.24 -9.32 7.06
N THR A 208 5.02 -8.36 7.95
CA THR A 208 4.43 -8.62 9.27
C THR A 208 3.00 -9.14 9.15
N GLY A 209 2.18 -8.58 8.26
CA GLY A 209 0.79 -8.99 7.99
C GLY A 209 0.63 -10.47 7.59
N LEU A 210 1.58 -10.99 6.81
CA LEU A 210 1.57 -12.39 6.37
C LEU A 210 1.68 -13.39 7.53
N THR A 211 2.30 -12.99 8.65
CA THR A 211 2.46 -13.86 9.83
C THR A 211 1.14 -14.25 10.49
N TRP A 212 0.10 -13.41 10.39
CA TRP A 212 -1.24 -13.72 10.88
C TRP A 212 -2.14 -14.37 9.83
N SER A 213 -1.76 -14.27 8.56
CA SER A 213 -2.54 -14.79 7.43
C SER A 213 -2.18 -16.23 7.10
N TYR A 214 -0.90 -16.58 7.18
CA TYR A 214 -0.38 -17.86 6.71
C TYR A 214 0.50 -18.54 7.76
N PRO A 215 0.04 -19.66 8.36
CA PRO A 215 0.83 -20.41 9.34
C PRO A 215 2.20 -20.84 8.81
N TRP A 216 2.27 -21.32 7.56
CA TRP A 216 3.54 -21.73 6.94
C TRP A 216 4.55 -20.57 6.86
N TYR A 217 4.08 -19.35 6.61
CA TYR A 217 4.94 -18.17 6.53
C TYR A 217 5.45 -17.79 7.90
N ARG A 218 4.56 -17.77 8.90
CA ARG A 218 4.92 -17.54 10.31
C ARG A 218 5.94 -18.56 10.79
N ASP A 219 5.69 -19.84 10.55
CA ASP A 219 6.53 -20.93 11.05
C ASP A 219 7.91 -20.92 10.36
N GLY A 220 7.96 -20.65 9.05
CA GLY A 220 9.21 -20.44 8.32
C GLY A 220 9.99 -19.21 8.80
N MET A 221 9.30 -18.10 9.09
CA MET A 221 9.93 -16.89 9.64
C MET A 221 10.47 -17.12 11.06
N VAL A 222 9.72 -17.80 11.93
CA VAL A 222 10.17 -18.16 13.28
C VAL A 222 11.41 -19.05 13.21
N ALA A 223 11.41 -20.06 12.32
CA ALA A 223 12.57 -20.90 12.09
C ALA A 223 13.78 -20.11 11.57
N LEU A 224 13.58 -19.21 10.60
CA LEU A 224 14.65 -18.36 10.05
C LEU A 224 15.27 -17.44 11.11
N LEU A 225 14.45 -16.94 12.03
CA LEU A 225 14.89 -16.09 13.12
C LEU A 225 15.55 -16.87 14.27
N GLY A 226 15.56 -18.21 14.24
CA GLY A 226 16.00 -19.04 15.37
C GLY A 226 15.12 -18.84 16.61
N ALA A 227 13.88 -18.40 16.41
CA ALA A 227 12.90 -18.21 17.46
C ALA A 227 12.28 -19.55 17.84
N THR A 228 12.01 -19.75 19.12
CA THR A 228 11.26 -20.92 19.58
C THR A 228 9.77 -20.66 19.31
N PRO A 229 9.09 -21.55 18.55
CA PRO A 229 7.65 -21.44 18.41
C PRO A 229 7.04 -21.54 19.81
N ALA A 230 6.02 -20.70 20.08
CA ALA A 230 5.29 -20.78 21.34
C ALA A 230 4.84 -22.23 21.52
N ILE A 231 5.35 -22.91 22.55
CA ILE A 231 4.97 -24.28 22.88
C ILE A 231 3.46 -24.23 23.02
N ARG A 232 2.74 -24.92 22.12
CA ARG A 232 1.33 -25.21 22.35
C ARG A 232 1.33 -26.01 23.64
N GLY A 233 0.91 -25.37 24.73
CA GLY A 233 0.79 -26.02 26.02
C GLY A 233 0.13 -27.37 25.81
N ASP A 234 0.66 -28.38 26.50
CA ASP A 234 0.17 -29.74 26.40
C ASP A 234 -1.36 -29.74 26.50
N ARG A 235 -2.02 -30.67 25.81
CA ARG A 235 -3.48 -30.80 25.93
C ARG A 235 -3.74 -31.23 27.36
N GLY A 236 -3.88 -30.24 28.24
CA GLY A 236 -4.17 -30.43 29.64
C GLY A 236 -5.37 -31.34 29.80
N ASP A 237 -5.44 -31.97 30.96
CA ASP A 237 -6.50 -32.90 31.31
C ASP A 237 -7.88 -32.25 31.06
N ASN A 238 -8.87 -33.06 30.68
CA ASN A 238 -10.24 -32.58 30.51
C ASN A 238 -10.89 -32.15 31.83
N ARG A 239 -10.28 -32.45 32.98
CA ARG A 239 -10.72 -31.95 34.29
C ARG A 239 -10.67 -30.41 34.37
N PRO A 240 -11.64 -29.76 35.06
CA PRO A 240 -11.59 -28.32 35.30
C PRO A 240 -10.32 -27.93 36.07
N ALA A 241 -9.74 -26.78 35.74
CA ALA A 241 -8.63 -26.23 36.53
C ALA A 241 -9.15 -25.75 37.90
N THR A 242 -8.51 -26.19 38.98
CA THR A 242 -8.64 -25.58 40.30
C THR A 242 -7.65 -24.43 40.39
N ILE A 243 -8.09 -23.25 40.85
CA ILE A 243 -7.26 -22.04 40.87
C ILE A 243 -7.29 -21.39 42.25
N ASP A 244 -6.11 -21.27 42.87
CA ASP A 244 -5.87 -20.48 44.07
C ASP A 244 -5.49 -19.05 43.67
N PHE A 245 -6.49 -18.18 43.50
CA PHE A 245 -6.27 -16.78 43.13
C PHE A 245 -5.53 -15.99 44.22
N ALA A 246 -5.66 -16.37 45.49
CA ALA A 246 -4.91 -15.73 46.58
C ALA A 246 -3.43 -16.12 46.52
N GLY A 247 -3.11 -17.38 46.21
CA GLY A 247 -1.76 -17.82 45.89
C GLY A 247 -1.15 -17.08 44.69
N VAL A 248 -1.92 -16.96 43.60
CA VAL A 248 -1.49 -16.19 42.42
C VAL A 248 -1.20 -14.73 42.79
N GLN A 249 -2.09 -14.08 43.55
CA GLN A 249 -1.86 -12.70 44.00
C GLN A 249 -0.59 -12.58 44.84
N ARG A 250 -0.33 -13.49 45.78
CA ARG A 250 0.91 -13.48 46.59
C ARG A 250 2.17 -13.51 45.72
N THR A 251 2.16 -14.32 44.65
CA THR A 251 3.27 -14.37 43.70
C THR A 251 3.43 -13.08 42.91
N LEU A 252 2.33 -12.43 42.52
CA LEU A 252 2.35 -11.11 41.90
C LEU A 252 2.90 -10.05 42.87
N ASP A 253 2.41 -10.01 44.11
CA ASP A 253 2.87 -9.06 45.13
C ASP A 253 4.39 -9.18 45.40
N GLY A 254 4.95 -10.39 45.25
CA GLY A 254 6.39 -10.65 45.34
C GLY A 254 7.23 -10.06 44.19
N ILE A 255 6.61 -9.64 43.10
CA ILE A 255 7.26 -9.03 41.93
C ILE A 255 6.81 -7.55 41.85
N PRO A 256 7.66 -6.60 42.29
CA PRO A 256 7.29 -5.19 42.41
C PRO A 256 6.66 -4.58 41.15
N ALA A 257 7.17 -4.92 39.97
CA ALA A 257 6.65 -4.43 38.69
C ALA A 257 5.18 -4.79 38.44
N THR A 258 4.65 -5.87 39.03
CA THR A 258 3.27 -6.30 38.77
C THR A 258 2.24 -5.62 39.65
N ARG A 259 2.66 -4.90 40.70
CA ARG A 259 1.75 -4.23 41.65
C ARG A 259 0.95 -3.10 41.02
N SER A 260 1.58 -2.39 40.08
CA SER A 260 1.02 -1.21 39.44
C SER A 260 0.95 -1.32 37.91
N ALA A 261 1.59 -2.33 37.29
CA ALA A 261 1.54 -2.51 35.85
C ALA A 261 0.17 -3.01 35.35
N ALA A 262 -0.09 -2.80 34.06
CA ALA A 262 -1.19 -3.48 33.38
C ALA A 262 -0.91 -4.98 33.28
N LEU A 263 -1.84 -5.79 33.79
CA LEU A 263 -1.77 -7.25 33.83
C LEU A 263 -2.75 -7.88 32.83
N ASP A 264 -2.29 -8.84 32.05
CA ASP A 264 -3.08 -9.68 31.16
C ASP A 264 -2.95 -11.15 31.60
N LEU A 265 -3.92 -11.61 32.39
CA LEU A 265 -3.97 -12.97 32.92
C LEU A 265 -4.76 -13.86 31.97
N ARG A 266 -4.14 -14.94 31.50
CA ARG A 266 -4.81 -16.03 30.77
C ARG A 266 -5.08 -17.17 31.75
N ILE A 267 -6.36 -17.34 32.06
CA ILE A 267 -6.81 -18.26 33.08
C ILE A 267 -7.08 -19.62 32.41
N PRO A 268 -6.41 -20.71 32.85
CA PRO A 268 -6.61 -22.03 32.28
C PRO A 268 -8.01 -22.53 32.64
N THR A 269 -8.68 -23.16 31.67
CA THR A 269 -9.98 -23.83 31.91
C THR A 269 -9.84 -25.31 32.23
N ARG A 270 -8.65 -25.86 31.98
CA ARG A 270 -8.32 -27.28 32.09
C ARG A 270 -7.13 -27.48 33.02
N ALA A 271 -7.19 -28.53 33.83
CA ALA A 271 -6.12 -28.90 34.72
C ALA A 271 -4.82 -29.22 33.96
N GLY A 272 -3.69 -28.94 34.59
CA GLY A 272 -2.35 -29.17 34.01
C GLY A 272 -1.84 -28.07 33.07
N GLN A 273 -2.62 -27.00 32.85
CA GLN A 273 -2.13 -25.81 32.14
C GLN A 273 -1.72 -24.71 33.12
N PRO A 274 -0.57 -24.05 32.90
CA PRO A 274 -0.17 -22.92 33.75
C PRO A 274 -1.10 -21.72 33.53
N LEU A 275 -1.25 -20.91 34.58
CA LEU A 275 -1.83 -19.58 34.47
C LEU A 275 -0.74 -18.64 33.97
N ASN A 276 -0.93 -18.09 32.78
CA ASN A 276 0.03 -17.19 32.16
C ASN A 276 -0.35 -15.73 32.47
N VAL A 277 0.53 -15.00 33.15
CA VAL A 277 0.39 -13.56 33.41
C VAL A 277 1.38 -12.82 32.53
N ARG A 278 0.90 -11.81 31.80
CA ARG A 278 1.76 -10.88 31.07
C ARG A 278 1.62 -9.50 31.64
N PHE A 279 2.75 -8.82 31.83
CA PHE A 279 2.77 -7.45 32.32
C PHE A 279 3.80 -6.64 31.56
N LEU A 280 3.61 -5.33 31.51
CA LEU A 280 4.57 -4.43 30.87
C LEU A 280 5.54 -3.94 31.96
N PRO A 281 6.87 -4.12 31.78
CA PRO A 281 7.84 -3.58 32.74
C PRO A 281 7.85 -2.05 32.69
N ASP A 282 8.45 -1.40 33.70
CA ASP A 282 8.45 0.06 33.85
C ASP A 282 9.08 0.80 32.65
N ASN A 283 10.11 0.22 32.06
CA ASN A 283 10.82 0.75 30.88
C ASN A 283 10.81 -0.27 29.73
N PRO A 284 9.66 -0.47 29.08
CA PRO A 284 9.52 -1.48 28.03
C PRO A 284 10.16 -0.99 26.73
N ALA A 285 10.72 -1.91 25.94
CA ALA A 285 11.28 -1.57 24.63
C ALA A 285 10.22 -1.00 23.65
N HIS A 286 8.96 -1.43 23.80
CA HIS A 286 7.80 -0.92 23.08
C HIS A 286 6.50 -1.32 23.81
N ASP A 287 5.35 -0.83 23.35
CA ASP A 287 4.01 -0.95 23.96
C ASP A 287 3.43 -2.39 24.11
N ARG A 288 4.19 -3.40 23.68
CA ARG A 288 3.87 -4.83 23.81
C ARG A 288 5.09 -5.70 24.13
N ALA A 289 6.16 -5.11 24.64
CA ALA A 289 7.34 -5.82 25.13
C ALA A 289 7.04 -6.40 26.52
N TYR A 290 6.08 -7.31 26.56
CA TYR A 290 5.58 -7.89 27.80
C TYR A 290 6.56 -8.91 28.36
N ASP A 291 6.81 -8.83 29.66
CA ASP A 291 7.34 -9.94 30.44
C ASP A 291 6.21 -10.92 30.73
N SER A 292 6.55 -12.21 30.85
CA SER A 292 5.57 -13.27 31.09
C SER A 292 5.95 -14.16 32.25
N LEU A 293 4.96 -14.52 33.04
CA LEU A 293 5.03 -15.43 34.17
C LEU A 293 4.10 -16.60 33.91
N ASP A 294 4.62 -17.81 34.05
CA ASP A 294 3.81 -19.02 34.14
C ASP A 294 3.72 -19.42 35.61
N ILE A 295 2.49 -19.47 36.11
CA ILE A 295 2.17 -19.70 37.52
C ILE A 295 1.35 -20.99 37.62
N ALA A 296 1.66 -21.84 38.59
CA ALA A 296 0.89 -23.01 38.93
C ALA A 296 -0.51 -22.58 39.42
N PRO A 297 -1.60 -22.99 38.76
CA PRO A 297 -2.93 -22.47 39.07
C PRO A 297 -3.40 -22.88 40.48
N ASP A 298 -3.04 -24.07 40.94
CA ASP A 298 -3.51 -24.67 42.20
C ASP A 298 -2.84 -24.14 43.47
N SER A 299 -1.58 -23.75 43.37
CA SER A 299 -0.74 -23.32 44.50
C SER A 299 -0.32 -21.86 44.42
N GLY A 300 -0.42 -21.25 43.24
CA GLY A 300 0.13 -19.93 42.97
C GLY A 300 1.66 -19.92 42.81
N ALA A 301 2.35 -21.07 42.81
CA ALA A 301 3.81 -21.12 42.70
C ALA A 301 4.30 -20.64 41.32
N LEU A 302 5.35 -19.82 41.29
CA LEU A 302 5.99 -19.39 40.05
C LEU A 302 6.72 -20.57 39.39
N LEU A 303 6.29 -20.95 38.19
CA LEU A 303 6.90 -22.04 37.40
C LEU A 303 8.01 -21.50 36.50
N GLN A 304 7.72 -20.41 35.79
CA GLN A 304 8.67 -19.79 34.86
C GLN A 304 8.46 -18.29 34.79
N ARG A 305 9.56 -17.55 34.67
CA ARG A 305 9.57 -16.14 34.30
C ARG A 305 10.39 -15.97 33.03
N GLN A 306 9.85 -15.23 32.07
CA GLN A 306 10.52 -14.88 30.82
C GLN A 306 10.42 -13.38 30.61
N ASP A 307 11.57 -12.71 30.65
CA ASP A 307 11.66 -11.27 30.48
C ASP A 307 11.98 -10.95 29.02
N TYR A 308 11.24 -10.03 28.41
CA TYR A 308 11.37 -9.70 26.99
C TYR A 308 12.82 -9.31 26.64
N ALA A 309 13.46 -8.52 27.50
CA ALA A 309 14.81 -8.02 27.30
C ALA A 309 15.87 -9.14 27.24
N LEU A 310 15.59 -10.29 27.87
CA LEU A 310 16.50 -11.44 27.92
C LEU A 310 16.26 -12.44 26.78
N LEU A 311 15.20 -12.25 25.99
CA LEU A 311 14.93 -13.12 24.85
C LEU A 311 16.01 -12.95 23.76
N PRO A 312 16.35 -14.04 23.04
CA PRO A 312 17.18 -13.93 21.84
C PRO A 312 16.59 -12.92 20.85
N ARG A 313 17.44 -12.18 20.12
CA ARG A 313 17.00 -11.12 19.19
C ARG A 313 15.96 -11.60 18.17
N GLY A 314 16.11 -12.82 17.66
CA GLY A 314 15.13 -13.42 16.75
C GLY A 314 13.76 -13.62 17.40
N GLN A 315 13.74 -14.06 18.66
CA GLN A 315 12.51 -14.20 19.45
C GLN A 315 11.88 -12.83 19.74
N GLN A 316 12.68 -11.82 20.09
CA GLN A 316 12.19 -10.44 20.28
C GLN A 316 11.47 -9.95 19.03
N ILE A 317 12.07 -10.11 17.84
CA ILE A 317 11.43 -9.75 16.56
C ILE A 317 10.13 -10.54 16.37
N ALA A 318 10.15 -11.86 16.59
CA ALA A 318 8.99 -12.73 16.39
C ALA A 318 7.79 -12.34 17.27
N VAL A 319 8.01 -11.94 18.52
CA VAL A 319 6.93 -11.50 19.43
C VAL A 319 6.51 -10.05 19.21
N SER A 320 7.33 -9.26 18.51
CA SER A 320 7.10 -7.83 18.23
C SER A 320 6.48 -7.56 16.86
N MET A 321 5.92 -8.57 16.20
CA MET A 321 5.25 -8.43 14.89
C MET A 321 4.15 -7.37 14.90
N PHE A 322 3.29 -7.32 15.93
CA PHE A 322 2.22 -6.32 16.00
C PHE A 322 2.77 -4.89 16.17
N PRO A 323 3.70 -4.63 17.10
CA PRO A 323 4.35 -3.32 17.20
C PRO A 323 5.06 -2.88 15.92
N LEU A 324 5.70 -3.80 15.21
CA LEU A 324 6.33 -3.52 13.91
C LEU A 324 5.27 -3.17 12.85
N HIS A 325 4.18 -3.93 12.79
CA HIS A 325 3.09 -3.70 11.84
C HIS A 325 2.36 -2.38 12.06
N SER A 326 2.11 -2.02 13.32
CA SER A 326 1.43 -0.76 13.70
C SER A 326 2.37 0.44 13.77
N GLY A 327 3.69 0.22 13.71
CA GLY A 327 4.71 1.25 13.88
C GLY A 327 4.97 1.65 15.34
N SER A 328 4.23 1.09 16.31
CA SER A 328 4.43 1.38 17.75
C SER A 328 5.79 0.92 18.28
N PHE A 329 6.46 0.00 17.59
CA PHE A 329 7.83 -0.40 17.90
C PHE A 329 8.80 0.80 17.92
N PHE A 330 8.59 1.80 17.06
CA PHE A 330 9.42 3.01 16.99
C PHE A 330 8.78 4.19 17.73
N GLY A 331 7.87 3.91 18.67
CA GLY A 331 7.15 4.93 19.42
C GLY A 331 6.17 5.75 18.57
N LEU A 332 5.89 6.97 19.02
CA LEU A 332 4.94 7.88 18.36
C LEU A 332 5.33 8.23 16.91
N PRO A 333 6.61 8.54 16.58
CA PRO A 333 7.00 8.83 15.20
C PRO A 333 6.71 7.67 14.25
N GLY A 334 7.02 6.43 14.65
CA GLY A 334 6.73 5.23 13.85
C GLY A 334 5.24 5.03 13.59
N ARG A 335 4.41 5.20 14.63
CA ARG A 335 2.94 5.13 14.51
C ARG A 335 2.40 6.17 13.52
N ILE A 336 2.88 7.41 13.60
CA ILE A 336 2.48 8.47 12.67
C ILE A 336 2.87 8.11 11.23
N VAL A 337 4.09 7.62 11.01
CA VAL A 337 4.56 7.20 9.68
C VAL A 337 3.70 6.07 9.12
N VAL A 338 3.39 5.04 9.92
CA VAL A 338 2.53 3.93 9.50
C VAL A 338 1.10 4.41 9.24
N MET A 339 0.54 5.29 10.08
CA MET A 339 -0.79 5.87 9.88
C MET A 339 -0.85 6.64 8.56
N LEU A 340 0.11 7.54 8.30
CA LEU A 340 0.16 8.32 7.06
C LEU A 340 0.35 7.43 5.83
N ALA A 341 1.21 6.41 5.91
CA ALA A 341 1.36 5.44 4.84
C ALA A 341 0.06 4.65 4.60
N SER A 342 -0.65 4.29 5.67
CA SER A 342 -1.95 3.58 5.59
C SER A 342 -3.02 4.43 4.89
N LEU A 343 -3.10 5.73 5.21
CA LEU A 343 -3.94 6.68 4.47
C LEU A 343 -3.50 6.82 3.00
N GLY A 344 -2.19 6.75 2.75
CA GLY A 344 -1.60 6.75 1.41
C GLY A 344 -2.19 5.68 0.48
N MET A 345 -2.64 4.53 1.01
CA MET A 345 -3.27 3.46 0.20
C MET A 345 -4.47 3.97 -0.60
N SER A 346 -5.28 4.86 0.00
CA SER A 346 -6.42 5.46 -0.69
C SER A 346 -5.96 6.41 -1.81
N VAL A 347 -4.86 7.14 -1.59
CA VAL A 347 -4.26 7.97 -2.64
C VAL A 347 -3.76 7.11 -3.80
N PHE A 348 -3.10 5.98 -3.54
CA PHE A 348 -2.65 5.06 -4.60
C PHE A 348 -3.82 4.45 -5.37
N PHE A 349 -4.89 4.06 -4.68
CA PHE A 349 -6.09 3.53 -5.31
C PHE A 349 -6.73 4.56 -6.25
N VAL A 350 -6.97 5.79 -5.74
CA VAL A 350 -7.57 6.87 -6.53
C VAL A 350 -6.69 7.26 -7.71
N THR A 351 -5.41 7.52 -7.48
CA THR A 351 -4.47 7.90 -8.56
C THR A 351 -4.29 6.77 -9.59
N GLY A 352 -4.26 5.51 -9.17
CA GLY A 352 -4.23 4.35 -10.05
C GLY A 352 -5.48 4.26 -10.96
N TRP A 353 -6.66 4.50 -10.38
CA TRP A 353 -7.92 4.59 -11.14
C TRP A 353 -7.92 5.76 -12.12
N MET A 354 -7.51 6.95 -11.70
CA MET A 354 -7.44 8.12 -12.59
C MET A 354 -6.50 7.87 -13.78
N LEU A 355 -5.33 7.27 -13.55
CA LEU A 355 -4.39 6.90 -14.61
C LEU A 355 -4.95 5.83 -15.57
N TYR A 356 -5.73 4.88 -15.05
CA TYR A 356 -6.43 3.87 -15.84
C TYR A 356 -7.53 4.49 -16.71
N LEU A 357 -8.39 5.33 -16.14
CA LEU A 357 -9.49 5.99 -16.85
C LEU A 357 -8.96 6.95 -17.93
N ASP A 358 -7.94 7.76 -17.62
CA ASP A 358 -7.27 8.62 -18.59
C ASP A 358 -6.71 7.81 -19.78
N ARG A 359 -6.10 6.66 -19.50
CA ARG A 359 -5.61 5.75 -20.56
C ARG A 359 -6.76 5.20 -21.42
N ARG A 360 -7.91 4.89 -20.81
CA ARG A 360 -9.08 4.35 -21.52
C ARG A 360 -9.74 5.43 -22.39
N GLY A 361 -9.89 6.66 -21.88
CA GLY A 361 -10.43 7.80 -22.62
C GLY A 361 -9.63 8.09 -23.88
N LYS A 362 -8.31 8.25 -23.74
CA LYS A 362 -7.39 8.49 -24.85
C LYS A 362 -7.42 7.40 -25.92
N LYS A 363 -7.54 6.12 -25.51
CA LYS A 363 -7.70 5.01 -26.46
C LYS A 363 -9.04 5.05 -27.19
N ARG A 364 -10.11 5.53 -26.55
CA ARG A 364 -11.43 5.66 -27.17
C ARG A 364 -11.44 6.77 -28.22
N GLU A 365 -10.86 7.92 -27.90
CA GLU A 365 -10.70 9.06 -28.83
C GLU A 365 -9.92 8.65 -30.08
N LEU A 366 -8.78 7.96 -29.91
CA LEU A 366 -7.98 7.43 -31.03
C LEU A 366 -8.77 6.45 -31.91
N ARG A 367 -9.55 5.56 -31.31
CA ARG A 367 -10.42 4.62 -32.06
C ARG A 367 -11.54 5.34 -32.81
N ALA A 368 -12.11 6.39 -32.23
CA ALA A 368 -13.14 7.20 -32.87
C ALA A 368 -12.57 7.94 -34.08
N ALA A 369 -11.42 8.61 -33.92
CA ALA A 369 -10.73 9.30 -35.02
C ALA A 369 -10.38 8.33 -36.17
N ARG A 370 -9.86 7.15 -35.85
CA ARG A 370 -9.59 6.08 -36.83
C ARG A 370 -10.83 5.66 -37.63
N LYS A 371 -11.98 5.50 -36.96
CA LYS A 371 -13.24 5.08 -37.61
C LYS A 371 -13.77 6.13 -38.57
N VAL A 372 -13.74 7.41 -38.18
CA VAL A 372 -14.18 8.53 -39.03
C VAL A 372 -13.40 8.53 -40.34
N LEU A 373 -12.08 8.34 -40.27
CA LEU A 373 -11.20 8.43 -41.42
C LEU A 373 -11.22 7.18 -42.30
N GLN A 374 -11.49 5.99 -41.75
CA GLN A 374 -11.70 4.76 -42.54
C GLN A 374 -13.04 4.75 -43.28
N GLY A 375 -14.03 5.53 -42.83
CA GLY A 375 -15.36 5.62 -43.45
C GLY A 375 -15.49 6.70 -44.53
N ALA A 376 -14.52 7.61 -44.65
CA ALA A 376 -14.53 8.65 -45.68
C ALA A 376 -14.05 8.07 -47.02
N ALA A 377 -14.91 8.08 -48.05
CA ALA A 377 -14.52 7.72 -49.41
C ALA A 377 -13.47 8.72 -49.95
N PRO A 378 -12.42 8.28 -50.66
CA PRO A 378 -11.44 9.20 -51.22
C PRO A 378 -12.11 10.13 -52.23
N ALA A 379 -12.08 11.43 -51.96
CA ALA A 379 -12.70 12.45 -52.80
C ALA A 379 -11.93 12.71 -54.13
N SER A 380 -10.73 12.17 -54.28
CA SER A 380 -9.82 12.43 -55.39
C SER A 380 -8.93 11.21 -55.71
N GLN A 381 -8.57 11.04 -56.98
CA GLN A 381 -7.58 10.06 -57.46
C GLN A 381 -6.12 10.51 -57.25
N ALA A 382 -5.89 11.67 -56.62
CA ALA A 382 -4.54 12.16 -56.32
C ALA A 382 -3.80 11.23 -55.35
N ALA A 383 -2.46 11.23 -55.43
CA ALA A 383 -1.63 10.50 -54.48
C ALA A 383 -1.88 10.99 -53.04
N PRO A 384 -2.10 10.09 -52.07
CA PRO A 384 -2.43 10.48 -50.71
C PRO A 384 -1.27 11.19 -50.01
N TRP A 385 -1.60 12.18 -49.18
CA TRP A 385 -0.68 12.77 -48.22
C TRP A 385 -0.33 11.74 -47.15
N LEU A 386 0.96 11.47 -46.95
CA LEU A 386 1.42 10.61 -45.87
C LEU A 386 1.42 11.40 -44.56
N ILE A 387 0.77 10.91 -43.52
CA ILE A 387 0.91 11.46 -42.17
C ILE A 387 1.56 10.39 -41.30
N ALA A 388 2.85 10.56 -41.05
CA ALA A 388 3.66 9.64 -40.30
C ALA A 388 3.78 10.08 -38.84
N PHE A 389 3.57 9.17 -37.88
CA PHE A 389 3.70 9.51 -36.47
C PHE A 389 4.64 8.58 -35.69
N ALA A 390 5.33 9.14 -34.70
CA ALA A 390 5.98 8.38 -33.64
C ALA A 390 5.48 8.86 -32.28
N SER A 391 4.88 7.94 -31.51
CA SER A 391 4.29 8.27 -30.22
C SER A 391 4.57 7.22 -29.16
N GLN A 392 4.96 7.66 -27.97
CA GLN A 392 5.07 6.80 -26.78
C GLN A 392 3.74 6.72 -26.01
N SER A 393 3.06 7.87 -25.85
CA SER A 393 1.83 8.01 -25.06
C SER A 393 0.56 8.09 -25.92
N GLY A 394 0.70 8.09 -27.25
CA GLY A 394 -0.39 8.26 -28.22
C GLY A 394 -0.78 9.71 -28.51
N PHE A 395 -0.05 10.71 -27.98
CA PHE A 395 -0.36 12.12 -28.24
C PHE A 395 -0.01 12.55 -29.68
N ALA A 396 1.23 12.31 -30.13
CA ALA A 396 1.60 12.51 -31.54
C ALA A 396 0.66 11.79 -32.50
N GLU A 397 0.23 10.58 -32.14
CA GLU A 397 -0.74 9.84 -32.94
C GLU A 397 -2.08 10.59 -33.05
N ARG A 398 -2.60 11.16 -31.95
CA ARG A 398 -3.84 11.97 -32.00
C ARG A 398 -3.68 13.19 -32.90
N LEU A 399 -2.58 13.91 -32.80
CA LEU A 399 -2.30 15.09 -33.62
C LEU A 399 -2.17 14.71 -35.10
N ALA A 400 -1.54 13.58 -35.41
CA ALA A 400 -1.49 13.04 -36.77
C ALA A 400 -2.90 12.74 -37.31
N TRP A 401 -3.77 12.15 -36.49
CA TRP A 401 -5.17 11.91 -36.88
C TRP A 401 -5.99 13.21 -37.01
N GLN A 402 -5.70 14.25 -36.22
CA GLN A 402 -6.33 15.57 -36.38
C GLN A 402 -5.88 16.26 -37.68
N ALA A 403 -4.58 16.24 -37.98
CA ALA A 403 -4.05 16.73 -39.25
C ALA A 403 -4.68 15.99 -40.45
N ALA A 404 -4.90 14.67 -40.31
CA ALA A 404 -5.60 13.87 -41.32
C ALA A 404 -7.03 14.36 -41.56
N GLY A 405 -7.76 14.68 -40.48
CA GLY A 405 -9.11 15.23 -40.57
C GLY A 405 -9.13 16.60 -41.27
N HIS A 406 -8.16 17.48 -40.99
CA HIS A 406 -8.09 18.79 -41.64
C HIS A 406 -7.80 18.67 -43.15
N LEU A 407 -6.85 17.82 -43.56
CA LEU A 407 -6.57 17.60 -44.98
C LEU A 407 -7.74 16.95 -45.72
N GLN A 408 -8.41 15.98 -45.10
CA GLN A 408 -9.62 15.38 -45.68
C GLN A 408 -10.77 16.38 -45.80
N ALA A 409 -10.94 17.30 -44.84
CA ALA A 409 -11.99 18.32 -44.90
C ALA A 409 -11.83 19.26 -46.11
N VAL A 410 -10.60 19.41 -46.63
CA VAL A 410 -10.28 20.17 -47.86
C VAL A 410 -10.23 19.25 -49.09
N GLY A 411 -10.63 17.98 -48.97
CA GLY A 411 -10.75 17.03 -50.08
C GLY A 411 -9.44 16.34 -50.49
N LEU A 412 -8.37 16.46 -49.69
CA LEU A 412 -7.11 15.79 -49.98
C LEU A 412 -7.13 14.34 -49.45
N PRO A 413 -6.73 13.35 -50.28
CA PRO A 413 -6.58 11.97 -49.82
C PRO A 413 -5.42 11.91 -48.83
N VAL A 414 -5.58 11.15 -47.75
CA VAL A 414 -4.56 11.01 -46.70
C VAL A 414 -4.36 9.55 -46.30
N GLN A 415 -3.14 9.24 -45.88
CA GLN A 415 -2.77 7.94 -45.35
C GLN A 415 -1.98 8.15 -44.05
N VAL A 416 -2.51 7.68 -42.93
CA VAL A 416 -1.84 7.79 -41.63
C VAL A 416 -1.07 6.51 -41.31
N ARG A 417 0.23 6.62 -41.04
CA ARG A 417 1.13 5.49 -40.72
C ARG A 417 1.94 5.75 -39.46
N SER A 418 2.24 4.69 -38.72
CA SER A 418 3.29 4.78 -37.69
C SER A 418 4.65 4.76 -38.37
N LEU A 419 5.62 5.55 -37.88
CA LEU A 419 7.02 5.45 -38.33
C LEU A 419 7.57 4.02 -38.23
N ALA A 420 7.07 3.21 -37.29
CA ALA A 420 7.45 1.81 -37.13
C ALA A 420 7.10 0.92 -38.34
N GLN A 421 6.16 1.38 -39.18
CA GLN A 421 5.61 0.64 -40.31
C GLN A 421 6.06 1.21 -41.66
N LEU A 422 6.78 2.33 -41.66
CA LEU A 422 7.30 2.91 -42.90
C LEU A 422 8.51 2.13 -43.38
N ASP A 423 8.53 1.86 -44.68
CA ASP A 423 9.68 1.33 -45.38
C ASP A 423 10.23 2.34 -46.39
N ALA A 424 11.39 1.99 -46.96
CA ALA A 424 12.10 2.79 -47.95
C ALA A 424 11.26 3.06 -49.21
N GLN A 425 10.50 2.06 -49.66
CA GLN A 425 9.78 2.11 -50.92
C GLN A 425 8.54 3.00 -50.83
N GLU A 426 7.81 2.93 -49.71
CA GLU A 426 6.68 3.81 -49.42
C GLU A 426 7.15 5.27 -49.34
N LEU A 427 8.28 5.53 -48.66
CA LEU A 427 8.84 6.87 -48.54
C LEU A 427 9.28 7.46 -49.90
N GLN A 428 9.94 6.65 -50.75
CA GLN A 428 10.35 7.07 -52.10
C GLN A 428 9.17 7.40 -53.01
N ARG A 429 8.04 6.71 -52.86
CA ARG A 429 6.83 6.97 -53.66
C ARG A 429 6.03 8.17 -53.17
N THR A 430 6.30 8.62 -51.95
CA THR A 430 5.54 9.71 -51.31
C THR A 430 5.99 11.07 -51.85
N ARG A 431 5.03 11.90 -52.26
CA ARG A 431 5.28 13.29 -52.69
C ARG A 431 5.11 14.31 -51.58
N HIS A 432 4.13 14.11 -50.72
CA HIS A 432 3.80 15.02 -49.62
C HIS A 432 3.67 14.24 -48.31
N ALA A 433 4.41 14.67 -47.28
CA ALA A 433 4.37 14.04 -45.96
C ALA A 433 4.30 15.03 -44.80
N LEU A 434 3.53 14.69 -43.76
CA LEU A 434 3.55 15.34 -42.45
C LEU A 434 4.11 14.36 -41.43
N PHE A 435 5.12 14.78 -40.67
CA PHE A 435 5.75 13.98 -39.63
C PHE A 435 5.40 14.52 -38.25
N VAL A 436 4.67 13.76 -37.45
CA VAL A 436 4.31 14.12 -36.08
C VAL A 436 5.09 13.25 -35.09
N ILE A 437 6.16 13.80 -34.53
CA ILE A 437 7.21 13.00 -33.87
C ILE A 437 7.36 13.42 -32.41
N SER A 438 7.06 12.50 -31.49
CA SER A 438 7.45 12.63 -30.07
C SER A 438 8.88 12.21 -29.83
N THR A 439 9.58 12.95 -28.98
CA THR A 439 10.85 12.55 -28.39
C THR A 439 10.63 11.94 -27.00
N PHE A 440 11.42 10.95 -26.60
CA PHE A 440 11.35 10.29 -25.30
C PHE A 440 12.69 10.39 -24.53
N GLY A 441 12.62 10.61 -23.21
CA GLY A 441 13.81 10.71 -22.37
C GLY A 441 14.74 11.85 -22.80
N ASP A 442 16.06 11.59 -22.78
CA ASP A 442 17.09 12.55 -23.18
C ASP A 442 17.32 12.53 -24.71
N GLY A 443 16.25 12.67 -25.51
CA GLY A 443 16.37 12.81 -26.97
C GLY A 443 16.19 11.54 -27.80
N GLU A 444 15.71 10.44 -27.21
CA GLU A 444 15.55 9.13 -27.86
C GLU A 444 14.23 9.03 -28.65
N PRO A 445 14.13 8.12 -29.65
CA PRO A 445 12.84 7.77 -30.23
C PRO A 445 11.91 7.08 -29.24
N PRO A 446 10.58 7.20 -29.44
CA PRO A 446 9.59 6.32 -28.84
C PRO A 446 9.91 4.86 -29.13
N ASP A 447 9.52 3.95 -28.24
CA ASP A 447 9.90 2.53 -28.32
C ASP A 447 9.52 1.90 -29.68
N ALA A 448 8.35 2.27 -30.23
CA ALA A 448 7.89 1.80 -31.53
C ALA A 448 8.76 2.31 -32.69
N ALA A 449 9.35 3.50 -32.59
CA ALA A 449 10.16 4.11 -33.65
C ALA A 449 11.65 3.74 -33.57
N ARG A 450 12.10 2.98 -32.56
CA ARG A 450 13.50 2.50 -32.48
C ARG A 450 13.92 1.62 -33.63
N GLY A 451 12.99 0.90 -34.25
CA GLY A 451 13.26 0.12 -35.47
C GLY A 451 13.58 1.03 -36.65
N PHE A 452 12.76 2.06 -36.84
CA PHE A 452 12.95 3.10 -37.85
C PHE A 452 14.30 3.82 -37.68
N GLU A 453 14.67 4.19 -36.45
CA GLU A 453 15.97 4.83 -36.17
C GLU A 453 17.17 3.94 -36.50
N ARG A 454 17.12 2.66 -36.14
CA ARG A 454 18.23 1.73 -36.36
C ARG A 454 18.31 1.21 -37.81
N GLY A 455 17.19 1.21 -38.51
CA GLY A 455 17.07 0.73 -39.89
C GLY A 455 17.11 1.89 -40.89
N LEU A 456 15.95 2.50 -41.13
CA LEU A 456 15.75 3.46 -42.23
C LEU A 456 16.63 4.70 -42.11
N LEU A 457 16.74 5.27 -40.91
CA LEU A 457 17.55 6.46 -40.60
C LEU A 457 19.06 6.26 -40.83
N ARG A 458 19.52 5.03 -41.02
CA ARG A 458 20.93 4.71 -41.33
C ARG A 458 21.16 4.40 -42.81
N GLN A 459 20.09 4.33 -43.59
CA GLN A 459 20.17 4.07 -45.03
C GLN A 459 20.33 5.38 -45.80
N ARG A 460 20.99 5.29 -46.95
CA ARG A 460 20.96 6.35 -47.97
C ARG A 460 19.79 6.08 -48.90
N LEU A 461 18.91 7.05 -49.03
CA LEU A 461 17.62 6.96 -49.69
C LEU A 461 17.40 8.26 -50.45
N GLU A 462 17.33 8.22 -51.77
CA GLU A 462 17.08 9.44 -52.54
C GLU A 462 15.59 9.80 -52.48
N LEU A 463 15.28 10.99 -51.94
CA LEU A 463 13.92 11.50 -51.75
C LEU A 463 13.69 12.85 -52.45
N PRO A 464 14.14 13.07 -53.71
CA PRO A 464 14.10 14.41 -54.32
C PRO A 464 12.69 14.93 -54.60
N GLN A 465 11.70 14.05 -54.72
CA GLN A 465 10.29 14.38 -54.89
C GLN A 465 9.52 14.60 -53.58
N LEU A 466 10.12 14.30 -52.43
CA LEU A 466 9.42 14.38 -51.15
C LEU A 466 9.43 15.82 -50.63
N THR A 467 8.24 16.39 -50.45
CA THR A 467 8.06 17.64 -49.71
C THR A 467 7.44 17.31 -48.36
N TYR A 468 7.99 17.85 -47.27
CA TYR A 468 7.61 17.43 -45.92
C TYR A 468 7.46 18.57 -44.92
N ALA A 469 6.71 18.34 -43.84
CA ALA A 469 6.71 19.20 -42.66
C ALA A 469 6.81 18.36 -41.38
N VAL A 470 7.40 18.92 -40.32
CA VAL A 470 7.62 18.22 -39.05
C VAL A 470 6.96 19.00 -37.90
N LEU A 471 6.10 18.31 -37.15
CA LEU A 471 5.67 18.71 -35.82
C LEU A 471 6.49 17.93 -34.78
N ALA A 472 7.45 18.61 -34.17
CA ALA A 472 8.38 18.03 -33.21
C ALA A 472 7.86 18.23 -31.77
N LEU A 473 7.50 17.14 -31.11
CA LEU A 473 6.94 17.16 -29.75
C LEU A 473 8.06 16.82 -28.75
N GLY A 474 8.37 17.78 -27.88
CA GLY A 474 9.42 17.67 -26.88
C GLY A 474 9.00 18.24 -25.52
N ASP A 475 9.93 18.22 -24.59
CA ASP A 475 9.81 18.87 -23.28
C ASP A 475 11.16 19.52 -22.96
N ARG A 476 11.17 20.84 -22.78
CA ARG A 476 12.38 21.65 -22.55
C ARG A 476 13.07 21.33 -21.22
N GLN A 477 12.44 20.56 -20.34
CA GLN A 477 13.07 20.07 -19.11
C GLN A 477 14.15 19.02 -19.39
N TYR A 478 14.14 18.39 -20.57
CA TYR A 478 15.15 17.43 -20.99
C TYR A 478 16.26 18.13 -21.79
N ALA A 479 17.49 17.65 -21.63
CA ALA A 479 18.66 18.28 -22.25
C ALA A 479 18.61 18.29 -23.78
N GLN A 480 17.98 17.28 -24.38
CA GLN A 480 17.86 17.11 -25.83
C GLN A 480 16.42 17.38 -26.27
N PHE A 481 15.99 18.64 -26.17
CA PHE A 481 14.67 19.08 -26.63
C PHE A 481 14.45 18.72 -28.10
N CYS A 482 13.34 18.04 -28.41
CA CYS A 482 13.01 17.54 -29.75
C CYS A 482 14.10 16.67 -30.43
N GLY A 483 15.00 16.07 -29.65
CA GLY A 483 16.21 15.43 -30.17
C GLY A 483 15.97 14.33 -31.22
N PHE A 484 14.92 13.51 -31.10
CA PHE A 484 14.64 12.49 -32.10
C PHE A 484 14.09 13.10 -33.39
N SER A 485 13.18 14.07 -33.28
CA SER A 485 12.60 14.78 -34.43
C SER A 485 13.69 15.50 -35.23
N ARG A 486 14.63 16.16 -34.56
CA ARG A 486 15.78 16.82 -35.19
C ARG A 486 16.66 15.85 -35.98
N ARG A 487 16.88 14.63 -35.49
CA ARG A 487 17.62 13.60 -36.24
C ARG A 487 16.86 13.13 -37.48
N VAL A 488 15.53 13.01 -37.39
CA VAL A 488 14.69 12.66 -38.55
C VAL A 488 14.74 13.75 -39.61
N GLU A 489 14.59 15.01 -39.20
CA GLU A 489 14.69 16.17 -40.09
C GLU A 489 16.05 16.25 -40.79
N GLN A 490 17.15 16.18 -40.02
CA GLN A 490 18.51 16.16 -40.56
C GLN A 490 18.74 15.03 -41.58
N TRP A 491 18.18 13.86 -41.34
CA TRP A 491 18.28 12.74 -42.26
C TRP A 491 17.45 12.96 -43.54
N LEU A 492 16.23 13.50 -43.43
CA LEU A 492 15.38 13.84 -44.58
C LEU A 492 16.05 14.89 -45.49
N ASP A 493 16.65 15.92 -44.89
CA ASP A 493 17.41 16.94 -45.62
C ASP A 493 18.62 16.33 -46.34
N ALA A 494 19.37 15.47 -45.65
CA ALA A 494 20.51 14.76 -46.23
C ALA A 494 20.12 13.79 -47.37
N GLN A 495 18.84 13.37 -47.42
CA GLN A 495 18.27 12.51 -48.47
C GLN A 495 17.72 13.30 -49.67
N GLY A 496 17.75 14.64 -49.64
CA GLY A 496 17.29 15.52 -50.72
C GLY A 496 15.79 15.85 -50.67
N ALA A 497 15.10 15.54 -49.58
CA ALA A 497 13.72 15.97 -49.36
C ALA A 497 13.67 17.49 -49.10
N ARG A 498 12.52 18.13 -49.38
CA ARG A 498 12.33 19.58 -49.22
C ARG A 498 11.35 19.88 -48.09
N ALA A 499 11.75 20.68 -47.11
CA ALA A 499 10.84 21.15 -46.07
C ALA A 499 9.85 22.17 -46.65
N LEU A 500 8.56 22.03 -46.32
CA LEU A 500 7.50 22.99 -46.64
C LEU A 500 7.65 24.28 -45.84
N PHE A 501 8.02 24.14 -44.57
CA PHE A 501 8.29 25.22 -43.61
C PHE A 501 9.18 24.68 -42.48
N PRO A 502 9.84 25.56 -41.69
CA PRO A 502 10.68 25.13 -40.56
C PRO A 502 9.92 24.25 -39.57
N ALA A 503 10.58 23.23 -39.00
CA ALA A 503 9.93 22.36 -38.02
C ALA A 503 9.28 23.16 -36.88
N VAL A 504 8.02 22.82 -36.59
CA VAL A 504 7.28 23.40 -35.46
C VAL A 504 7.66 22.61 -34.22
N GLU A 505 8.43 23.22 -33.32
CA GLU A 505 8.82 22.60 -32.06
C GLU A 505 7.83 22.95 -30.96
N MET A 506 7.19 21.93 -30.40
CA MET A 506 6.15 22.07 -29.39
C MET A 506 6.68 21.60 -28.04
N ASP A 507 6.76 22.53 -27.09
CA ASP A 507 7.06 22.24 -25.70
C ASP A 507 5.78 21.80 -24.97
N ASN A 508 5.68 20.50 -24.68
CA ASN A 508 4.51 19.91 -24.03
C ASN A 508 3.20 20.11 -24.83
N VAL A 509 2.17 20.78 -24.29
CA VAL A 509 0.90 21.08 -24.97
C VAL A 509 0.79 22.60 -25.14
N ASP A 510 1.72 23.17 -25.90
CA ASP A 510 1.76 24.60 -26.22
C ASP A 510 0.67 24.97 -27.25
N PRO A 511 -0.33 25.81 -26.89
CA PRO A 511 -1.37 26.24 -27.82
C PRO A 511 -0.84 27.05 -29.01
N GLN A 512 0.28 27.78 -28.84
CA GLN A 512 0.85 28.59 -29.92
C GLN A 512 1.47 27.72 -31.02
N ALA A 513 2.26 26.72 -30.62
CA ALA A 513 2.80 25.73 -31.55
C ALA A 513 1.70 24.95 -32.28
N LEU A 514 0.60 24.60 -31.60
CA LEU A 514 -0.55 23.96 -32.24
C LEU A 514 -1.24 24.89 -33.25
N ALA A 515 -1.41 26.17 -32.92
CA ALA A 515 -2.01 27.15 -33.82
C ALA A 515 -1.11 27.45 -35.04
N GLN A 516 0.21 27.37 -34.90
CA GLN A 516 1.15 27.49 -36.01
C GLN A 516 1.13 26.27 -36.93
N TRP A 517 0.90 25.08 -36.37
CA TRP A 517 0.84 23.84 -37.13
C TRP A 517 -0.46 23.65 -37.92
N HIS A 518 -1.57 24.15 -37.39
CA HIS A 518 -2.89 24.08 -38.02
C HIS A 518 -3.07 25.19 -39.07
#